data_AF-A0A371FTB7-F1
#
_entry.id   AF-A0A371FTB7-F1
#
_cell.length_a   1.000
_cell.length_b   1.000
_cell.length_c   1.000
_cell.angle_alpha   90.00
_cell.angle_beta   90.00
_cell.angle_gamma   90.00
#
_symmetry.space_group_name_H-M   'P 1'
#
loop_
_entity.id
_entity.type
_entity.pdbx_description
1 polymer ?
#
loop_
_entity_poly.entity_id
_entity_poly.type
_entity_poly.pdbx_seq_one_letter_code
_entity_poly.pdbx_strand_id
1 'polypeptide(L)'
;MGDLYALDFDGIICDSCGESSLSALKAAKVRWPGLFDGVDSATEDWIIDQMHTVRPVVETGYENLLLVRLLLESRTPSVRKSSVAEGLTVEGILENWSKLKPIIVEEWGENRDALIDLFGKVRDEWLEKDFATWIGANRLYPGVSDALKFASSRVYIVTTKQSRFADALLRELAGVTIPPERIFGLGTGPKVEVLKQLQKKPEHQGLTLHFVEDRLATLKNVIKEPELDQWNLYLGNWGYNTQKEREEAAAIPRIHVLELSDFSKKQISHLYALDFDGVICDSCGETDISALSPPFGCQENGRKQVKIVETAKLRWPSLFDDVDSTKEYWIVDQMITN
;
A
#
# COMPACT_ATOMS: atom_id res chain seq x y z
N MET A 1 24.84 -8.34 -5.24
CA MET A 1 23.96 -8.97 -4.23
C MET A 1 22.62 -8.28 -4.39
N GLY A 2 21.54 -9.01 -4.67
CA GLY A 2 20.25 -8.40 -5.00
C GLY A 2 19.36 -8.18 -3.77
N ASP A 3 18.22 -7.53 -3.97
CA ASP A 3 17.27 -7.21 -2.90
C ASP A 3 15.94 -7.96 -3.07
N LEU A 4 15.32 -8.30 -1.94
CA LEU A 4 13.96 -8.79 -1.85
C LEU A 4 13.13 -7.85 -1.00
N TYR A 5 12.02 -7.35 -1.55
CA TYR A 5 11.07 -6.50 -0.85
C TYR A 5 9.76 -7.27 -0.60
N ALA A 6 9.43 -7.47 0.66
CA ALA A 6 8.09 -7.83 1.11
C ALA A 6 7.35 -6.53 1.46
N LEU A 7 6.30 -6.22 0.72
CA LEU A 7 5.55 -4.98 0.84
C LEU A 7 4.15 -5.28 1.36
N ASP A 8 3.69 -4.54 2.38
CA ASP A 8 2.24 -4.47 2.58
C ASP A 8 1.58 -3.81 1.37
N PHE A 9 0.31 -4.12 1.16
CA PHE A 9 -0.47 -3.56 0.07
C PHE A 9 -1.16 -2.27 0.50
N ASP A 10 -2.09 -2.38 1.45
CA ASP A 10 -2.85 -1.23 1.93
C ASP A 10 -1.93 -0.37 2.83
N GLY A 11 -1.83 0.93 2.56
CA GLY A 11 -0.98 1.86 3.33
C GLY A 11 0.46 2.01 2.82
N ILE A 12 0.95 1.08 2.00
CA ILE A 12 2.27 1.19 1.34
C ILE A 12 2.14 1.36 -0.17
N ILE A 13 1.35 0.52 -0.82
CA ILE A 13 1.16 0.53 -2.27
C ILE A 13 -0.10 1.32 -2.64
N CYS A 14 -1.20 0.99 -1.96
CA CYS A 14 -2.52 1.51 -2.28
C CYS A 14 -3.14 2.16 -1.06
N ASP A 15 -3.72 3.33 -1.26
CA ASP A 15 -4.73 3.86 -0.36
C ASP A 15 -6.10 3.31 -0.79
N SER A 16 -6.52 2.23 -0.14
CA SER A 16 -7.82 1.60 -0.35
C SER A 16 -8.88 2.06 0.65
N CYS A 17 -8.64 3.15 1.40
CA CYS A 17 -9.52 3.55 2.49
C CYS A 17 -10.92 3.88 1.95
N GLY A 18 -11.01 4.64 0.85
CA GLY A 18 -12.28 4.99 0.21
C GLY A 18 -13.12 3.78 -0.15
N GLU A 19 -12.56 2.85 -0.93
CA GLU A 19 -13.24 1.58 -1.27
C GLU A 19 -13.63 0.78 -0.03
N SER A 20 -12.72 0.60 0.93
CA SER A 20 -12.98 -0.23 2.11
C SER A 20 -14.08 0.36 3.01
N SER A 21 -14.15 1.68 3.14
CA SER A 21 -15.20 2.38 3.89
C SER A 21 -16.57 2.22 3.23
N LEU A 22 -16.64 2.41 1.91
CA LEU A 22 -17.89 2.26 1.16
C LEU A 22 -18.39 0.81 1.17
N SER A 23 -17.48 -0.15 0.99
CA SER A 23 -17.78 -1.58 1.09
C SER A 23 -18.25 -1.95 2.50
N ALA A 24 -17.66 -1.35 3.54
CA ALA A 24 -18.05 -1.61 4.93
C ALA A 24 -19.43 -1.05 5.25
N LEU A 25 -19.76 0.16 4.75
CA LEU A 25 -21.09 0.74 4.88
C LEU A 25 -22.15 -0.12 4.20
N LYS A 26 -21.90 -0.59 2.97
CA LYS A 26 -22.77 -1.52 2.26
C LYS A 26 -22.96 -2.82 3.05
N ALA A 27 -21.87 -3.40 3.55
CA ALA A 27 -21.92 -4.64 4.33
C ALA A 27 -22.64 -4.47 5.67
N ALA A 28 -22.46 -3.34 6.36
CA ALA A 28 -23.15 -3.02 7.60
C ALA A 28 -24.67 -2.90 7.41
N LYS A 29 -25.12 -2.29 6.30
CA LYS A 29 -26.54 -2.23 5.92
C LYS A 29 -27.15 -3.62 5.69
N VAL A 30 -26.38 -4.54 5.10
CA VAL A 30 -26.82 -5.95 4.92
C VAL A 30 -26.86 -6.68 6.26
N ARG A 31 -25.88 -6.45 7.14
CA ARG A 31 -25.75 -7.17 8.42
C ARG A 31 -26.75 -6.70 9.47
N TRP A 32 -27.01 -5.39 9.54
CA TRP A 32 -27.84 -4.74 10.55
C TRP A 32 -28.88 -3.79 9.94
N PRO A 33 -29.77 -4.25 9.04
CA PRO A 33 -30.67 -3.38 8.28
C PRO A 33 -31.48 -2.44 9.18
N GLY A 34 -32.03 -2.96 10.29
CA GLY A 34 -32.84 -2.17 11.22
C GLY A 34 -32.08 -1.06 11.97
N LEU A 35 -30.74 -1.05 11.99
CA LEU A 35 -29.97 0.09 12.52
C LEU A 35 -29.81 1.20 11.48
N PHE A 36 -29.90 0.86 10.19
CA PHE A 36 -29.76 1.80 9.09
C PHE A 36 -31.11 2.33 8.58
N ASP A 37 -32.23 1.88 9.15
CA ASP A 37 -33.55 2.40 8.84
C ASP A 37 -33.64 3.89 9.21
N GLY A 38 -33.89 4.74 8.20
CA GLY A 38 -33.99 6.18 8.38
C GLY A 38 -32.66 6.92 8.56
N VAL A 39 -31.53 6.24 8.37
CA VAL A 39 -30.22 6.91 8.27
C VAL A 39 -30.18 7.71 6.97
N ASP A 40 -29.89 9.00 7.09
CA ASP A 40 -29.81 9.91 5.94
C ASP A 40 -28.42 9.91 5.30
N SER A 41 -28.33 10.47 4.09
CA SER A 41 -27.06 10.56 3.35
C SER A 41 -26.02 11.38 4.10
N ALA A 42 -26.41 12.41 4.84
CA ALA A 42 -25.49 13.24 5.61
C ALA A 42 -24.80 12.45 6.75
N THR A 43 -25.52 11.51 7.36
CA THR A 43 -24.95 10.61 8.37
C THR A 43 -24.03 9.58 7.73
N GLU A 44 -24.41 9.04 6.56
CA GLU A 44 -23.54 8.12 5.80
C GLU A 44 -22.24 8.79 5.38
N ASP A 45 -22.32 9.99 4.80
CA ASP A 45 -21.17 10.78 4.38
C ASP A 45 -20.25 11.08 5.57
N TRP A 46 -20.83 11.41 6.74
CA TRP A 46 -20.05 11.59 7.95
C TRP A 46 -19.37 10.29 8.40
N ILE A 47 -20.05 9.14 8.36
CA ILE A 47 -19.43 7.85 8.70
C ILE A 47 -18.22 7.61 7.79
N ILE A 48 -18.38 7.79 6.47
CA ILE A 48 -17.30 7.58 5.50
C ILE A 48 -16.13 8.55 5.77
N ASP A 49 -16.41 9.81 6.08
CA ASP A 49 -15.39 10.78 6.47
C ASP A 49 -14.64 10.34 7.74
N GLN A 50 -15.35 9.93 8.79
CA GLN A 50 -14.71 9.47 10.02
C GLN A 50 -13.93 8.16 9.86
N MET A 51 -14.33 7.29 8.91
CA MET A 51 -13.57 6.09 8.59
C MET A 51 -12.15 6.38 8.13
N HIS A 52 -11.89 7.53 7.48
CA HIS A 52 -10.52 7.97 7.17
C HIS A 52 -9.72 8.27 8.44
N THR A 53 -10.35 8.92 9.42
CA THR A 53 -9.72 9.21 10.72
C THR A 53 -9.41 7.95 11.49
N VAL A 54 -10.33 6.97 11.54
CA VAL A 54 -10.14 5.73 12.31
C VAL A 54 -9.42 4.61 11.55
N ARG A 55 -9.05 4.82 10.28
CA ARG A 55 -8.30 3.85 9.47
C ARG A 55 -7.03 3.28 10.15
N PRO A 56 -6.24 4.03 10.94
CA PRO A 56 -5.05 3.51 11.62
C PRO A 56 -5.30 2.24 12.46
N VAL A 57 -6.48 2.14 13.08
CA VAL A 57 -6.76 1.04 14.02
C VAL A 57 -7.09 -0.28 13.33
N VAL A 58 -7.41 -0.26 12.04
CA VAL A 58 -7.87 -1.41 11.27
C VAL A 58 -6.70 -2.35 10.93
N GLU A 59 -6.77 -3.58 11.45
CA GLU A 59 -5.81 -4.65 11.11
C GLU A 59 -6.27 -5.54 9.97
N THR A 60 -7.55 -5.89 10.01
CA THR A 60 -8.16 -6.81 9.05
C THR A 60 -9.47 -6.21 8.56
N GLY A 61 -9.83 -6.49 7.31
CA GLY A 61 -10.92 -5.78 6.63
C GLY A 61 -12.27 -5.79 7.33
N TYR A 62 -12.60 -6.86 8.08
CA TYR A 62 -13.89 -7.00 8.78
C TYR A 62 -14.08 -5.95 9.89
N GLU A 63 -12.99 -5.42 10.44
CA GLU A 63 -13.03 -4.40 11.49
C GLU A 63 -13.68 -3.11 11.00
N ASN A 64 -13.64 -2.83 9.68
CA ASN A 64 -14.34 -1.69 9.11
C ASN A 64 -15.86 -1.76 9.32
N LEU A 65 -16.47 -2.96 9.30
CA LEU A 65 -17.92 -3.10 9.58
C LEU A 65 -18.24 -2.71 11.01
N LEU A 66 -17.36 -3.13 11.94
CA LEU A 66 -17.52 -2.81 13.36
C LEU A 66 -17.39 -1.30 13.59
N LEU A 67 -16.43 -0.64 12.94
CA LEU A 67 -16.24 0.80 13.02
C LEU A 67 -17.43 1.57 12.46
N VAL A 68 -17.94 1.18 11.28
CA VAL A 68 -19.14 1.79 10.69
C VAL A 68 -20.32 1.77 11.66
N ARG A 69 -20.59 0.61 12.27
CA ARG A 69 -21.70 0.49 13.24
C ARG A 69 -21.42 1.29 14.51
N LEU A 70 -20.19 1.25 15.04
CA LEU A 70 -19.85 2.00 16.25
C LEU A 70 -19.96 3.51 16.05
N LEU A 71 -19.54 4.02 14.89
CA LEU A 71 -19.69 5.42 14.49
C LEU A 71 -21.17 5.82 14.37
N LEU A 72 -22.00 4.94 13.82
CA LEU A 72 -23.45 5.17 13.77
C LEU A 72 -24.05 5.24 15.18
N GLU A 73 -23.72 4.29 16.06
CA GLU A 73 -24.24 4.25 17.44
C GLU A 73 -23.72 5.40 18.32
N SER A 74 -22.53 5.94 18.05
CA SER A 74 -21.98 7.09 18.76
C SER A 74 -22.67 8.40 18.36
N ARG A 75 -22.98 8.56 17.07
CA ARG A 75 -23.65 9.75 16.52
C ARG A 75 -25.15 9.77 16.75
N THR A 76 -25.79 8.60 16.78
CA THR A 76 -27.26 8.48 16.80
C THR A 76 -27.71 7.77 18.07
N PRO A 77 -28.10 8.52 19.12
CA PRO A 77 -28.50 7.93 20.41
C PRO A 77 -29.68 6.94 20.31
N SER A 78 -30.59 7.13 19.35
CA SER A 78 -31.77 6.28 19.19
C SER A 78 -31.48 4.86 18.69
N VAL A 79 -30.33 4.64 18.03
CA VAL A 79 -29.93 3.31 17.51
C VAL A 79 -28.83 2.66 18.34
N ARG A 80 -28.38 3.33 19.41
CA ARG A 80 -27.32 2.86 20.31
C ARG A 80 -27.73 1.56 20.99
N LYS A 81 -26.83 0.57 20.94
CA LYS A 81 -27.00 -0.73 21.61
C LYS A 81 -25.79 -1.14 22.42
N SER A 82 -24.60 -0.72 22.01
CA SER A 82 -23.36 -1.00 22.72
C SER A 82 -23.22 -0.17 23.99
N SER A 83 -22.61 -0.78 25.01
CA SER A 83 -22.32 -0.10 26.28
C SER A 83 -21.26 0.99 26.13
N VAL A 84 -20.43 0.89 25.09
CA VAL A 84 -19.27 1.76 24.88
C VAL A 84 -19.53 2.98 24.01
N ALA A 85 -20.70 3.08 23.34
CA ALA A 85 -20.97 4.17 22.39
C ALA A 85 -21.38 5.50 23.05
N GLU A 86 -21.81 5.48 24.31
CA GLU A 86 -22.19 6.72 25.01
C GLU A 86 -20.99 7.61 25.30
N GLY A 87 -21.01 8.84 24.76
CA GLY A 87 -19.92 9.80 24.94
C GLY A 87 -18.63 9.43 24.19
N LEU A 88 -18.64 8.37 23.38
CA LEU A 88 -17.47 7.93 22.62
C LEU A 88 -17.17 8.90 21.47
N THR A 89 -15.95 9.46 21.49
CA THR A 89 -15.44 10.28 20.40
C THR A 89 -14.65 9.45 19.40
N VAL A 90 -14.39 10.03 18.23
CA VAL A 90 -13.58 9.40 17.18
C VAL A 90 -12.14 9.20 17.65
N GLU A 91 -11.61 10.16 18.40
CA GLU A 91 -10.30 10.06 19.07
C GLU A 91 -10.30 8.94 20.12
N GLY A 92 -11.40 8.81 20.87
CA GLY A 92 -11.57 7.72 21.84
C GLY A 92 -11.53 6.34 21.18
N ILE A 93 -12.06 6.20 19.96
CA ILE A 93 -11.94 4.98 19.14
C ILE A 93 -10.48 4.74 18.77
N LEU A 94 -9.80 5.75 18.23
CA LEU A 94 -8.39 5.67 17.82
C LEU A 94 -7.48 5.20 18.96
N GLU A 95 -7.67 5.74 20.16
CA GLU A 95 -6.82 5.45 21.31
C GLU A 95 -7.13 4.10 21.98
N ASN A 96 -8.37 3.62 21.88
CA ASN A 96 -8.85 2.48 22.68
C ASN A 96 -9.40 1.31 21.87
N TRP A 97 -9.22 1.29 20.54
CA TRP A 97 -9.79 0.26 19.68
C TRP A 97 -9.53 -1.18 20.14
N SER A 98 -8.31 -1.48 20.59
CA SER A 98 -7.94 -2.81 21.09
C SER A 98 -8.76 -3.27 22.30
N LYS A 99 -9.28 -2.34 23.10
CA LYS A 99 -10.17 -2.60 24.24
C LYS A 99 -11.64 -2.57 23.84
N LEU A 100 -12.03 -1.69 22.93
CA LEU A 100 -13.41 -1.54 22.45
C LEU A 100 -13.85 -2.74 21.60
N LYS A 101 -12.99 -3.19 20.68
CA LYS A 101 -13.27 -4.29 19.74
C LYS A 101 -13.78 -5.57 20.41
N PRO A 102 -13.12 -6.15 21.42
CA PRO A 102 -13.62 -7.37 22.06
C PRO A 102 -14.99 -7.18 22.72
N ILE A 103 -15.24 -6.02 23.33
CA ILE A 103 -16.51 -5.70 23.99
C ILE A 103 -17.65 -5.68 22.96
N ILE A 104 -17.50 -4.92 21.87
CA ILE A 104 -18.57 -4.80 20.87
C ILE A 104 -18.79 -6.11 20.10
N VAL A 105 -17.74 -6.91 19.85
CA VAL A 105 -17.88 -8.22 19.20
C VAL A 105 -18.73 -9.16 20.07
N GLU A 106 -18.49 -9.16 21.38
CA GLU A 106 -19.27 -9.95 22.34
C GLU A 106 -20.71 -9.44 22.46
N GLU A 107 -20.91 -8.15 22.71
CA GLU A 107 -22.24 -7.54 22.88
C GLU A 107 -23.12 -7.67 21.64
N TRP A 108 -22.52 -7.62 20.45
CA TRP A 108 -23.24 -7.74 19.20
C TRP A 108 -23.40 -9.19 18.74
N GLY A 109 -22.78 -10.14 19.43
CA GLY A 109 -22.80 -11.57 19.09
C GLY A 109 -22.22 -11.84 17.71
N GLU A 110 -21.19 -11.10 17.31
CA GLU A 110 -20.62 -11.19 15.97
C GLU A 110 -19.57 -12.28 15.86
N ASN A 111 -19.59 -12.98 14.73
CA ASN A 111 -18.57 -13.96 14.39
C ASN A 111 -17.59 -13.34 13.38
N ARG A 112 -16.29 -13.42 13.68
CA ARG A 112 -15.23 -12.86 12.83
C ARG A 112 -15.27 -13.39 11.40
N ASP A 113 -15.37 -14.70 11.22
CA ASP A 113 -15.30 -15.32 9.88
C ASP A 113 -16.53 -14.95 9.05
N ALA A 114 -17.71 -14.92 9.68
CA ALA A 114 -18.94 -14.45 9.02
C ALA A 114 -18.84 -12.99 8.54
N LEU A 115 -18.20 -12.10 9.31
CA LEU A 115 -17.96 -10.71 8.90
C LEU A 115 -16.91 -10.61 7.78
N ILE A 116 -15.86 -11.43 7.82
CA ILE A 116 -14.86 -11.52 6.74
C ILE A 116 -15.54 -11.94 5.43
N ASP A 117 -16.37 -12.98 5.48
CA ASP A 117 -17.08 -13.51 4.31
C ASP A 117 -18.07 -12.48 3.74
N LEU A 118 -18.86 -11.84 4.60
CA LEU A 118 -19.79 -10.80 4.18
C LEU A 118 -19.06 -9.61 3.54
N PHE A 119 -17.96 -9.16 4.15
CA PHE A 119 -17.16 -8.06 3.61
C PHE A 119 -16.55 -8.42 2.26
N GLY A 120 -15.99 -9.63 2.14
CA GLY A 120 -15.47 -10.15 0.87
C GLY A 120 -16.55 -10.17 -0.21
N LYS A 121 -17.73 -10.73 0.10
CA LYS A 121 -18.85 -10.85 -0.84
C LYS A 121 -19.33 -9.50 -1.37
N VAL A 122 -19.49 -8.50 -0.51
CA VAL A 122 -19.93 -7.16 -0.94
C VAL A 122 -18.92 -6.52 -1.90
N ARG A 123 -17.63 -6.76 -1.67
CA ARG A 123 -16.55 -6.26 -2.53
C ARG A 123 -16.50 -7.01 -3.87
N ASP A 124 -16.69 -8.32 -3.84
CA ASP A 124 -16.79 -9.15 -5.05
C ASP A 124 -17.98 -8.68 -5.91
N GLU A 125 -19.15 -8.50 -5.30
CA GLU A 125 -20.33 -8.01 -6.02
C GLU A 125 -20.12 -6.61 -6.63
N TRP A 126 -19.41 -5.72 -5.94
CA TRP A 126 -19.11 -4.40 -6.49
C TRP A 126 -18.11 -4.49 -7.65
N LEU A 127 -17.04 -5.26 -7.47
CA LEU A 127 -16.04 -5.51 -8.51
C LEU A 127 -16.68 -6.11 -9.77
N GLU A 128 -17.60 -7.07 -9.62
CA GLU A 128 -18.30 -7.71 -10.74
C GLU A 128 -19.31 -6.79 -11.44
N LYS A 129 -20.11 -6.04 -10.67
CA LYS A 129 -21.22 -5.23 -11.22
C LYS A 129 -20.77 -3.89 -11.76
N ASP A 130 -19.76 -3.28 -11.15
CA ASP A 130 -19.28 -1.94 -11.50
C ASP A 130 -17.79 -1.80 -11.19
N PHE A 131 -17.01 -2.53 -11.99
CA PHE A 131 -15.56 -2.55 -11.92
C PHE A 131 -14.94 -1.14 -11.98
N ALA A 132 -15.46 -0.26 -12.83
CA ALA A 132 -14.92 1.07 -13.03
C ALA A 132 -15.03 1.92 -11.76
N THR A 133 -16.18 1.91 -11.08
CA THR A 133 -16.33 2.65 -9.82
C THR A 133 -15.61 1.99 -8.65
N TRP A 134 -15.49 0.65 -8.65
CA TRP A 134 -14.67 -0.06 -7.67
C TRP A 134 -13.19 0.31 -7.79
N ILE A 135 -12.63 0.30 -9.00
CA ILE A 135 -11.26 0.76 -9.27
C ILE A 135 -11.11 2.24 -8.91
N GLY A 136 -12.05 3.09 -9.31
CA GLY A 136 -12.04 4.53 -9.03
C GLY A 136 -12.13 4.90 -7.55
N ALA A 137 -12.56 3.99 -6.68
CA ALA A 137 -12.59 4.18 -5.23
C ALA A 137 -11.24 3.88 -4.54
N ASN A 138 -10.23 3.47 -5.31
CA ASN A 138 -8.87 3.19 -4.85
C ASN A 138 -7.87 4.14 -5.52
N ARG A 139 -6.75 4.39 -4.86
CA ARG A 139 -5.63 5.17 -5.44
C ARG A 139 -4.30 4.58 -5.03
N LEU A 140 -3.33 4.53 -5.95
CA LEU A 140 -1.95 4.26 -5.59
C LEU A 140 -1.31 5.51 -5.00
N TYR A 141 -0.36 5.31 -4.09
CA TYR A 141 0.46 6.43 -3.62
C TYR A 141 1.34 6.96 -4.77
N PRO A 142 1.61 8.28 -4.82
CA PRO A 142 2.46 8.87 -5.85
C PRO A 142 3.80 8.15 -6.00
N GLY A 143 4.22 7.90 -7.25
CA GLY A 143 5.50 7.22 -7.56
C GLY A 143 5.50 5.70 -7.42
N VAL A 144 4.54 5.09 -6.70
CA VAL A 144 4.52 3.64 -6.46
C VAL A 144 4.34 2.83 -7.74
N SER A 145 3.48 3.26 -8.67
CA SER A 145 3.28 2.53 -9.93
C SER A 145 4.59 2.38 -10.71
N ASP A 146 5.37 3.46 -10.80
CA ASP A 146 6.65 3.45 -11.51
C ASP A 146 7.70 2.66 -10.72
N ALA A 147 7.73 2.81 -9.39
CA ALA A 147 8.58 2.05 -8.50
C ALA A 147 8.39 0.53 -8.66
N LEU A 148 7.15 0.07 -8.82
CA LEU A 148 6.84 -1.35 -9.04
C LEU A 148 7.18 -1.82 -10.47
N LYS A 149 6.96 -0.98 -11.49
CA LYS A 149 7.25 -1.33 -12.89
C LYS A 149 8.75 -1.50 -13.15
N PHE A 150 9.54 -0.58 -12.59
CA PHE A 150 10.97 -0.50 -12.83
C PHE A 150 11.80 -1.11 -11.68
N ALA A 151 11.15 -1.91 -10.82
CA ALA A 151 11.82 -2.60 -9.74
C ALA A 151 12.85 -3.60 -10.31
N SER A 152 14.13 -3.38 -9.99
CA SER A 152 15.20 -4.38 -10.22
C SER A 152 15.20 -5.47 -9.15
N SER A 153 14.50 -5.21 -8.05
CA SER A 153 14.40 -6.07 -6.87
C SER A 153 13.32 -7.14 -7.03
N ARG A 154 13.39 -8.17 -6.19
CA ARG A 154 12.35 -9.19 -6.13
C ARG A 154 11.22 -8.73 -5.21
N VAL A 155 10.07 -8.40 -5.79
CA VAL A 155 8.91 -7.89 -5.05
C VAL A 155 7.94 -9.01 -4.67
N TYR A 156 7.51 -8.97 -3.41
CA TYR A 156 6.46 -9.78 -2.81
C TYR A 156 5.42 -8.88 -2.16
N ILE A 157 4.15 -9.26 -2.26
CA ILE A 157 3.05 -8.61 -1.53
C ILE A 157 2.71 -9.46 -0.32
N VAL A 158 2.72 -8.87 0.87
CA VAL A 158 2.42 -9.53 2.14
C VAL A 158 1.40 -8.70 2.91
N THR A 159 0.12 -9.05 2.75
CA THR A 159 -1.02 -8.22 3.18
C THR A 159 -2.12 -9.02 3.87
N THR A 160 -2.96 -8.34 4.64
CA THR A 160 -4.19 -8.91 5.21
C THR A 160 -5.41 -8.70 4.30
N LYS A 161 -5.20 -8.12 3.11
CA LYS A 161 -6.19 -8.05 2.03
C LYS A 161 -6.33 -9.39 1.33
N GLN A 162 -7.53 -9.75 0.87
CA GLN A 162 -7.70 -10.93 0.01
C GLN A 162 -6.92 -10.73 -1.31
N SER A 163 -6.10 -11.70 -1.71
CA SER A 163 -5.12 -11.55 -2.81
C SER A 163 -5.76 -11.10 -4.12
N ARG A 164 -6.97 -11.56 -4.44
CA ARG A 164 -7.69 -11.19 -5.67
C ARG A 164 -7.94 -9.68 -5.82
N PHE A 165 -8.15 -8.96 -4.72
CA PHE A 165 -8.33 -7.50 -4.77
C PHE A 165 -7.01 -6.77 -4.96
N ALA A 166 -5.94 -7.26 -4.30
CA ALA A 166 -4.60 -6.70 -4.49
C ALA A 166 -4.13 -6.90 -5.94
N ASP A 167 -4.31 -8.10 -6.48
CA ASP A 167 -3.99 -8.44 -7.87
C ASP A 167 -4.73 -7.56 -8.89
N ALA A 168 -6.05 -7.42 -8.73
CA ALA A 168 -6.84 -6.54 -9.59
C ALA A 168 -6.33 -5.09 -9.56
N LEU A 169 -6.03 -4.55 -8.38
CA LEU A 169 -5.54 -3.17 -8.24
C LEU A 169 -4.12 -2.99 -8.80
N LEU A 170 -3.23 -3.96 -8.60
CA LEU A 170 -1.88 -3.95 -9.20
C LEU A 170 -1.97 -3.94 -10.72
N ARG A 171 -2.82 -4.79 -11.30
CA ARG A 171 -2.97 -4.88 -12.74
C ARG A 171 -3.54 -3.59 -13.33
N GLU A 172 -4.63 -3.08 -12.77
CA GLU A 172 -5.37 -1.96 -13.36
C GLU A 172 -4.78 -0.58 -13.03
N LEU A 173 -4.37 -0.35 -11.77
CA LEU A 173 -3.84 0.95 -11.36
C LEU A 173 -2.33 1.02 -11.54
N ALA A 174 -1.62 -0.06 -11.23
CA ALA A 174 -0.16 -0.06 -11.34
C ALA A 174 0.29 -0.48 -12.73
N GLY A 175 -0.51 -1.18 -13.53
CA GLY A 175 -0.06 -1.75 -14.80
C GLY A 175 1.02 -2.82 -14.61
N VAL A 176 1.04 -3.49 -13.46
CA VAL A 176 2.04 -4.50 -13.08
C VAL A 176 1.32 -5.82 -12.82
N THR A 177 1.89 -6.92 -13.31
CA THR A 177 1.44 -8.28 -12.97
C THR A 177 2.48 -8.91 -12.07
N ILE A 178 2.12 -9.15 -10.81
CA ILE A 178 2.95 -9.90 -9.86
C ILE A 178 2.48 -11.37 -9.90
N PRO A 179 3.39 -12.35 -10.03
CA PRO A 179 2.99 -13.75 -10.03
C PRO A 179 2.19 -14.12 -8.76
N PRO A 180 1.08 -14.89 -8.86
CA PRO A 180 0.22 -15.19 -7.71
C PRO A 180 0.94 -15.80 -6.50
N GLU A 181 1.98 -16.61 -6.74
CA GLU A 181 2.83 -17.20 -5.70
C GLU A 181 3.68 -16.19 -4.93
N ARG A 182 3.68 -14.92 -5.36
CA ARG A 182 4.31 -13.79 -4.67
C ARG A 182 3.30 -12.86 -4.00
N ILE A 183 2.00 -13.18 -4.01
CA ILE A 183 0.94 -12.40 -3.37
C ILE A 183 0.36 -13.18 -2.18
N PHE A 184 0.93 -12.93 -1.01
CA PHE A 184 0.49 -13.49 0.27
C PHE A 184 -0.60 -12.60 0.88
N GLY A 185 -1.86 -12.98 0.68
CA GLY A 185 -3.02 -12.25 1.18
C GLY A 185 -3.69 -12.90 2.38
N LEU A 186 -4.91 -12.45 2.68
CA LEU A 186 -5.74 -13.03 3.73
C LEU A 186 -5.89 -14.55 3.56
N GLY A 187 -5.57 -15.29 4.62
CA GLY A 187 -5.62 -16.76 4.63
C GLY A 187 -4.29 -17.46 4.39
N THR A 188 -3.21 -16.74 4.00
CA THR A 188 -1.88 -17.35 3.83
C THR A 188 -1.07 -17.49 5.13
N GLY A 189 -1.67 -17.14 6.27
CA GLY A 189 -1.04 -17.16 7.60
C GLY A 189 -0.55 -15.78 8.06
N PRO A 190 -0.05 -15.68 9.31
CA PRO A 190 0.49 -14.43 9.86
C PRO A 190 1.68 -13.92 9.05
N LYS A 191 1.84 -12.59 8.93
CA LYS A 191 2.94 -11.98 8.16
C LYS A 191 4.32 -12.47 8.63
N VAL A 192 4.51 -12.63 9.94
CA VAL A 192 5.74 -13.22 10.54
C VAL A 192 6.08 -14.57 9.92
N GLU A 193 5.10 -15.46 9.79
CA GLU A 193 5.33 -16.80 9.23
C GLU A 193 5.58 -16.75 7.73
N VAL A 194 4.94 -15.84 7.00
CA VAL A 194 5.24 -15.58 5.59
C VAL A 194 6.70 -15.12 5.43
N LEU A 195 7.18 -14.18 6.25
CA LEU A 195 8.58 -13.72 6.20
C LEU A 195 9.57 -14.86 6.50
N LYS A 196 9.27 -15.70 7.49
CA LYS A 196 10.07 -16.92 7.80
C LYS A 196 10.09 -17.89 6.61
N GLN A 197 8.97 -18.07 5.92
CA GLN A 197 8.91 -18.91 4.72
C GLN A 197 9.73 -18.31 3.57
N LEU A 198 9.63 -17.00 3.36
CA LEU A 198 10.36 -16.30 2.31
C LEU A 198 11.87 -16.41 2.52
N GLN A 199 12.39 -16.19 3.72
CA GLN A 199 13.85 -16.26 3.95
C GLN A 199 14.44 -17.68 3.82
N LYS A 200 13.61 -18.72 3.99
CA LYS A 200 14.04 -20.14 3.90
C LYS A 200 14.17 -20.66 2.48
N LYS A 201 13.64 -19.92 1.50
CA LYS A 201 13.67 -20.31 0.09
C LYS A 201 15.12 -20.30 -0.44
N PRO A 202 15.58 -21.38 -1.12
CA PRO A 202 16.92 -21.44 -1.70
C PRO A 202 17.22 -20.29 -2.65
N GLU A 203 16.23 -19.87 -3.44
CA GLU A 203 16.33 -18.77 -4.40
C GLU A 203 16.48 -17.39 -3.75
N HIS A 204 16.32 -17.28 -2.43
CA HIS A 204 16.47 -16.03 -1.65
C HIS A 204 17.77 -15.98 -0.85
N GLN A 205 18.58 -17.03 -0.88
CA GLN A 205 19.86 -17.04 -0.18
C GLN A 205 20.79 -15.97 -0.73
N GLY A 206 21.35 -15.15 0.16
CA GLY A 206 22.23 -14.05 -0.19
C GLY A 206 21.52 -12.80 -0.72
N LEU A 207 20.19 -12.70 -0.67
CA LEU A 207 19.49 -11.43 -0.91
C LEU A 207 19.44 -10.58 0.36
N THR A 208 19.48 -9.27 0.20
CA THR A 208 19.11 -8.36 1.29
C THR A 208 17.59 -8.36 1.43
N LEU A 209 17.08 -8.58 2.64
CA LEU A 209 15.65 -8.71 2.89
C LEU A 209 15.09 -7.41 3.47
N HIS A 210 14.01 -6.91 2.89
CA HIS A 210 13.35 -5.67 3.27
C HIS A 210 11.86 -5.90 3.50
N PHE A 211 11.34 -5.51 4.65
CA PHE A 211 9.91 -5.53 4.95
C PHE A 211 9.40 -4.10 5.15
N VAL A 212 8.49 -3.67 4.28
CA VAL A 212 7.90 -2.32 4.29
C VAL A 212 6.43 -2.42 4.65
N GLU A 213 6.05 -1.72 5.71
CA GLU A 213 4.76 -1.87 6.39
C GLU A 213 4.32 -0.50 6.93
N ASP A 214 3.02 -0.22 6.99
CA ASP A 214 2.52 1.04 7.54
C ASP A 214 2.06 0.93 9.00
N ARG A 215 1.87 -0.28 9.53
CA ARG A 215 1.44 -0.52 10.91
C ARG A 215 2.61 -0.87 11.83
N LEU A 216 2.87 0.00 12.81
CA LEU A 216 3.90 -0.19 13.82
C LEU A 216 3.72 -1.50 14.62
N ALA A 217 2.48 -1.88 14.94
CA ALA A 217 2.19 -3.11 15.68
C ALA A 217 2.70 -4.36 14.92
N THR A 218 2.58 -4.38 13.60
CA THR A 218 3.09 -5.47 12.75
C THR A 218 4.61 -5.54 12.83
N LEU A 219 5.31 -4.41 12.68
CA LEU A 219 6.77 -4.36 12.79
C LEU A 219 7.26 -4.82 14.16
N LYS A 220 6.59 -4.41 15.24
CA LYS A 220 6.89 -4.88 16.60
C LYS A 220 6.71 -6.39 16.75
N ASN A 221 5.74 -7.00 16.07
CA ASN A 221 5.59 -8.45 16.08
C ASN A 221 6.72 -9.16 15.34
N VAL A 222 7.23 -8.57 14.26
CA VAL A 222 8.44 -9.08 13.57
C VAL A 222 9.67 -9.01 14.47
N ILE A 223 9.86 -7.91 15.20
CA ILE A 223 10.99 -7.74 16.14
C ILE A 223 10.98 -8.77 17.28
N LYS A 224 9.81 -9.26 17.69
CA LYS A 224 9.70 -10.28 18.74
C LYS A 224 10.23 -11.65 18.31
N GLU A 225 10.57 -11.82 17.02
CA GLU A 225 10.94 -13.09 16.42
C GLU A 225 12.42 -13.05 16.00
N PRO A 226 13.35 -13.56 16.83
CA PRO A 226 14.79 -13.47 16.54
C PRO A 226 15.21 -14.10 15.21
N GLU A 227 14.44 -15.08 14.71
CA GLU A 227 14.66 -15.69 13.40
C GLU A 227 14.54 -14.68 12.24
N LEU A 228 13.90 -13.53 12.46
CA LEU A 228 13.69 -12.47 11.48
C LEU A 228 14.67 -11.29 11.62
N ASP A 229 15.71 -11.38 12.47
CA ASP A 229 16.66 -10.29 12.73
C ASP A 229 17.40 -9.77 11.48
N GLN A 230 17.49 -10.58 10.43
CA GLN A 230 18.11 -10.21 9.15
C GLN A 230 17.22 -9.32 8.26
N TRP A 231 15.94 -9.18 8.59
CA TRP A 231 15.03 -8.31 7.83
C TRP A 231 15.28 -6.85 8.19
N ASN A 232 15.50 -6.02 7.18
CA ASN A 232 15.46 -4.58 7.32
C ASN A 232 14.00 -4.13 7.40
N LEU A 233 13.62 -3.49 8.49
CA LEU A 233 12.24 -3.10 8.78
C LEU A 233 12.03 -1.62 8.49
N TYR A 234 10.98 -1.32 7.74
CA TYR A 234 10.61 0.04 7.36
C TYR A 234 9.17 0.35 7.73
N LEU A 235 8.95 1.47 8.42
CA LEU A 235 7.63 2.06 8.58
C LEU A 235 7.43 3.10 7.48
N GLY A 236 6.50 2.88 6.56
CA GLY A 236 6.13 3.90 5.57
C GLY A 236 5.36 5.04 6.23
N ASN A 237 5.91 6.25 6.27
CA ASN A 237 5.33 7.36 7.04
C ASN A 237 4.07 7.98 6.38
N TRP A 238 3.77 7.60 5.14
CA TRP A 238 2.66 8.09 4.32
C TRP A 238 1.40 7.21 4.40
N GLY A 239 1.52 6.04 5.03
CA GLY A 239 0.41 5.11 5.22
C GLY A 239 -0.55 5.54 6.33
N TYR A 240 -1.27 4.58 6.91
CA TYR A 240 -2.33 4.89 7.87
C TYR A 240 -1.85 5.06 9.31
N ASN A 241 -0.55 5.25 9.56
CA ASN A 241 -0.05 5.47 10.91
C ASN A 241 -0.34 6.88 11.44
N THR A 242 -0.49 6.96 12.76
CA THR A 242 -0.60 8.21 13.51
C THR A 242 0.77 8.86 13.72
N GLN A 243 0.78 10.16 14.03
CA GLN A 243 2.01 10.87 14.41
C GLN A 243 2.73 10.21 15.59
N LYS A 244 1.97 9.77 16.59
CA LYS A 244 2.49 9.06 17.76
C LYS A 244 3.18 7.75 17.37
N GLU A 245 2.61 6.99 16.44
CA GLU A 245 3.23 5.75 15.95
C GLU A 245 4.52 6.03 15.16
N ARG A 246 4.59 7.12 14.38
CA ARG A 246 5.84 7.51 13.70
C ARG A 246 6.94 7.89 14.68
N GLU A 247 6.62 8.67 15.70
CA GLU A 247 7.56 9.05 16.76
C GLU A 247 8.06 7.83 17.53
N GLU A 248 7.14 6.92 17.87
CA GLU A 248 7.50 5.67 18.54
C GLU A 248 8.37 4.77 17.65
N ALA A 249 8.06 4.66 16.36
CA ALA A 249 8.85 3.90 15.40
C ALA A 249 10.28 4.47 15.25
N ALA A 250 10.42 5.79 15.17
CA ALA A 250 11.72 6.47 15.09
C ALA A 250 12.57 6.25 16.36
N ALA A 251 11.93 6.00 17.51
CA ALA A 251 12.62 5.67 18.76
C ALA A 251 13.06 4.19 18.85
N ILE A 252 12.63 3.31 17.94
CA ILE A 252 12.98 1.90 17.92
C ILE A 252 14.15 1.68 16.94
N PRO A 253 15.38 1.34 17.41
CA PRO A 253 16.57 1.26 16.55
C PRO A 253 16.48 0.27 15.38
N ARG A 254 15.57 -0.71 15.45
CA ARG A 254 15.40 -1.74 14.42
C ARG A 254 14.50 -1.29 13.27
N ILE A 255 13.74 -0.22 13.45
CA ILE A 255 12.77 0.30 12.48
C ILE A 255 13.32 1.57 11.84
N HIS A 256 13.28 1.63 10.51
CA HIS A 256 13.58 2.83 9.76
C HIS A 256 12.28 3.48 9.31
N VAL A 257 12.03 4.72 9.71
CA VAL A 257 10.91 5.49 9.15
C VAL A 257 11.30 5.90 7.74
N LEU A 258 10.48 5.53 6.77
CA LEU A 258 10.72 5.73 5.35
C LEU A 258 9.77 6.79 4.80
N GLU A 259 10.30 7.69 3.99
CA GLU A 259 9.54 8.66 3.20
C GLU A 259 9.13 8.05 1.84
N LEU A 260 7.99 8.47 1.30
CA LEU A 260 7.47 7.92 0.03
C LEU A 260 8.43 8.16 -1.15
N SER A 261 9.11 9.30 -1.16
CA SER A 261 10.13 9.63 -2.17
C SER A 261 11.30 8.65 -2.12
N ASP A 262 11.73 8.28 -0.92
CA ASP A 262 12.88 7.39 -0.73
C ASP A 262 12.50 5.94 -1.06
N PHE A 263 11.28 5.53 -0.75
CA PHE A 263 10.74 4.25 -1.20
C PHE A 263 10.78 4.14 -2.74
N SER A 264 10.28 5.16 -3.43
CA SER A 264 10.24 5.18 -4.89
C SER A 264 11.64 5.12 -5.50
N LYS A 265 12.60 5.88 -4.94
CA LYS A 265 14.01 5.85 -5.37
C LYS A 265 14.67 4.50 -5.10
N LYS A 266 14.39 3.87 -3.96
CA LYS A 266 14.99 2.56 -3.58
C LYS A 266 14.58 1.42 -4.49
N GLN A 267 13.38 1.45 -5.07
CA GLN A 267 12.96 0.42 -6.01
C GLN A 267 13.57 0.60 -7.40
N ILE A 268 13.89 1.85 -7.77
CA ILE A 268 14.36 2.20 -9.11
C ILE A 268 15.88 2.39 -9.07
N SER A 269 16.64 1.30 -9.23
CA SER A 269 18.11 1.37 -9.14
C SER A 269 18.81 1.72 -10.47
N HIS A 270 18.12 1.73 -11.62
CA HIS A 270 18.75 1.84 -12.95
C HIS A 270 17.94 2.65 -13.99
N LEU A 271 17.52 3.87 -13.67
CA LEU A 271 17.08 4.81 -14.71
C LEU A 271 18.30 5.54 -15.29
N TYR A 272 18.79 5.07 -16.44
CA TYR A 272 19.84 5.76 -17.19
C TYR A 272 19.22 6.83 -18.09
N ALA A 273 19.57 8.09 -17.88
CA ALA A 273 19.37 9.16 -18.85
C ALA A 273 20.67 9.31 -19.68
N LEU A 274 20.63 9.03 -20.98
CA LEU A 274 21.76 9.29 -21.88
C LEU A 274 21.69 10.73 -22.39
N ASP A 275 22.75 11.50 -22.15
CA ASP A 275 23.04 12.80 -22.77
C ASP A 275 24.03 12.58 -23.93
N PHE A 276 23.83 13.28 -25.05
CA PHE A 276 24.64 13.15 -26.28
C PHE A 276 26.08 13.68 -26.14
N ASP A 277 26.40 14.43 -25.07
CA ASP A 277 27.73 15.01 -24.85
C ASP A 277 28.53 14.39 -23.69
N GLY A 278 28.05 13.29 -23.10
CA GLY A 278 28.74 12.62 -22.01
C GLY A 278 27.84 12.39 -20.80
N VAL A 279 27.84 11.13 -20.36
CA VAL A 279 27.15 10.55 -19.22
C VAL A 279 27.06 11.49 -18.00
N ILE A 280 25.85 11.74 -17.48
CA ILE A 280 25.66 12.09 -16.05
C ILE A 280 25.62 10.77 -15.29
N CYS A 281 26.78 10.35 -14.79
CA CYS A 281 26.93 9.21 -13.87
C CYS A 281 27.69 9.76 -12.67
N ASP A 282 27.09 9.65 -11.49
CA ASP A 282 27.82 9.74 -10.24
C ASP A 282 27.67 8.40 -9.53
N SER A 283 28.47 7.40 -9.92
CA SER A 283 28.84 6.22 -9.10
C SER A 283 29.63 5.10 -9.82
N CYS A 284 30.15 5.28 -11.04
CA CYS A 284 31.18 4.37 -11.55
C CYS A 284 32.16 5.10 -12.47
N GLY A 285 33.36 5.36 -11.96
CA GLY A 285 34.45 6.06 -12.67
C GLY A 285 35.17 5.21 -13.72
N GLU A 286 34.44 4.56 -14.63
CA GLU A 286 35.04 3.93 -15.82
C GLU A 286 34.20 4.26 -17.08
N THR A 287 34.78 5.09 -17.94
CA THR A 287 34.23 5.51 -19.23
C THR A 287 34.96 4.77 -20.36
N ASP A 288 34.40 3.66 -20.84
CA ASP A 288 34.67 3.20 -22.20
C ASP A 288 33.38 2.71 -22.86
N ILE A 289 32.79 3.60 -23.67
CA ILE A 289 31.51 3.41 -24.35
C ILE A 289 31.73 3.18 -25.86
N SER A 290 32.97 2.93 -26.28
CA SER A 290 33.31 2.72 -27.69
C SER A 290 32.68 1.45 -28.32
N ALA A 291 32.06 0.58 -27.51
CA ALA A 291 31.49 -0.69 -27.94
C ALA A 291 29.96 -0.69 -28.20
N LEU A 292 29.23 0.39 -27.87
CA LEU A 292 27.77 0.44 -28.09
C LEU A 292 27.45 1.06 -29.45
N SER A 293 27.45 0.24 -30.49
CA SER A 293 26.78 0.59 -31.75
C SER A 293 25.26 0.42 -31.57
N PRO A 294 24.43 1.43 -31.91
CA PRO A 294 22.99 1.36 -31.66
C PRO A 294 22.33 0.36 -32.62
N PRO A 295 21.52 -0.60 -32.15
CA PRO A 295 20.56 -1.25 -33.01
C PRO A 295 19.33 -0.34 -33.09
N PHE A 296 18.75 -0.25 -34.29
CA PHE A 296 17.49 0.42 -34.65
C PHE A 296 17.59 1.91 -34.99
N GLY A 297 17.54 2.17 -36.30
CA GLY A 297 17.20 3.46 -36.84
C GLY A 297 15.72 3.79 -36.62
N CYS A 298 15.45 5.04 -36.24
CA CYS A 298 14.18 5.72 -36.49
C CYS A 298 14.49 7.19 -36.74
N GLN A 299 14.52 7.56 -38.02
CA GLN A 299 14.31 8.94 -38.44
C GLN A 299 12.84 9.28 -38.18
N GLU A 300 12.56 10.34 -37.40
CA GLU A 300 11.49 11.32 -37.70
C GLU A 300 11.45 12.46 -36.66
N ASN A 301 11.84 13.66 -37.13
CA ASN A 301 11.50 15.01 -36.66
C ASN A 301 11.48 15.27 -35.14
N GLY A 302 12.58 15.88 -34.64
CA GLY A 302 12.91 16.28 -33.26
C GLY A 302 11.94 17.16 -32.45
N ARG A 303 10.62 17.10 -32.68
CA ARG A 303 9.59 17.71 -31.80
C ARG A 303 9.00 16.74 -30.78
N LYS A 304 9.19 15.42 -30.93
CA LYS A 304 8.67 14.42 -29.98
C LYS A 304 9.56 14.22 -28.75
N GLN A 305 10.88 14.44 -28.88
CA GLN A 305 11.88 14.06 -27.87
C GLN A 305 11.94 15.03 -26.68
N VAL A 306 11.92 16.34 -26.93
CA VAL A 306 11.85 17.37 -25.86
C VAL A 306 10.62 17.18 -24.96
N LYS A 307 9.49 16.77 -25.55
CA LYS A 307 8.23 16.53 -24.83
C LYS A 307 8.34 15.38 -23.82
N ILE A 308 9.19 14.37 -24.07
CA ILE A 308 9.38 13.23 -23.18
C ILE A 308 10.16 13.66 -21.93
N VAL A 309 11.18 14.52 -22.08
CA VAL A 309 11.99 15.03 -20.97
C VAL A 309 11.19 16.00 -20.10
N GLU A 310 10.42 16.90 -20.70
CA GLU A 310 9.52 17.78 -19.94
C GLU A 310 8.43 16.99 -19.20
N THR A 311 7.88 15.95 -19.85
CA THR A 311 6.88 15.07 -19.21
C THR A 311 7.51 14.23 -18.10
N ALA A 312 8.74 13.75 -18.26
CA ALA A 312 9.48 13.02 -17.25
C ALA A 312 9.86 13.92 -16.06
N LYS A 313 10.28 15.17 -16.28
CA LYS A 313 10.52 16.17 -15.22
C LYS A 313 9.25 16.53 -14.45
N LEU A 314 8.12 16.68 -15.15
CA LEU A 314 6.81 16.88 -14.52
C LEU A 314 6.39 15.68 -13.66
N ARG A 315 6.81 14.46 -14.04
CA ARG A 315 6.39 13.21 -13.42
C ARG A 315 7.34 12.70 -12.34
N TRP A 316 8.63 13.03 -12.43
CA TRP A 316 9.70 12.64 -11.50
C TRP A 316 10.63 13.82 -11.19
N PRO A 317 10.16 14.91 -10.54
CA PRO A 317 10.98 16.11 -10.32
C PRO A 317 12.31 15.80 -9.61
N SER A 318 12.24 14.99 -8.55
CA SER A 318 13.38 14.67 -7.67
C SER A 318 14.44 13.73 -8.26
N LEU A 319 14.23 13.23 -9.47
CA LEU A 319 15.19 12.43 -10.25
C LEU A 319 15.89 13.27 -11.33
N PHE A 320 15.36 14.46 -11.63
CA PHE A 320 15.81 15.30 -12.74
C PHE A 320 16.15 16.75 -12.32
N ASP A 321 16.30 17.00 -11.02
CA ASP A 321 16.63 18.33 -10.47
C ASP A 321 17.96 18.88 -11.01
N ASP A 322 18.93 18.01 -11.31
CA ASP A 322 20.26 18.37 -11.87
C ASP A 322 20.34 18.25 -13.40
N VAL A 323 19.23 17.99 -14.08
CA VAL A 323 19.20 17.76 -15.53
C VAL A 323 19.01 19.09 -16.25
N ASP A 324 19.96 19.49 -17.09
CA ASP A 324 19.91 20.72 -17.90
C ASP A 324 18.71 20.71 -18.86
N SER A 325 17.84 21.71 -18.78
CA SER A 325 16.65 21.80 -19.66
C SER A 325 16.98 22.14 -21.12
N THR A 326 18.23 22.48 -21.42
CA THR A 326 18.67 22.87 -22.77
C THR A 326 19.21 21.71 -23.60
N LYS A 327 19.33 20.50 -23.03
CA LYS A 327 19.89 19.32 -23.69
C LYS A 327 18.83 18.28 -24.09
N GLU A 328 19.14 17.48 -25.12
CA GLU A 328 18.30 16.36 -25.57
C GLU A 328 18.70 15.07 -24.82
N TYR A 329 17.72 14.40 -24.21
CA TYR A 329 17.94 13.15 -23.45
C TYR A 329 17.16 11.99 -24.06
N TRP A 330 17.76 10.80 -24.00
CA TRP A 330 17.07 9.53 -24.25
C TRP A 330 16.84 8.80 -22.93
N ILE A 331 15.60 8.38 -22.68
CA ILE A 331 15.29 7.41 -21.62
C ILE A 331 15.57 6.03 -22.23
N VAL A 332 16.61 5.35 -21.75
CA VAL A 332 16.90 3.99 -22.15
C VAL A 332 16.21 3.05 -21.19
N ASP A 333 15.15 2.39 -21.66
CA ASP A 333 14.57 1.24 -20.97
C ASP A 333 15.56 0.07 -21.16
N GLN A 334 16.45 -0.15 -20.19
CA GLN A 334 17.20 -1.40 -20.16
C GLN A 334 16.25 -2.51 -19.74
N MET A 335 15.58 -3.11 -20.72
CA MET A 335 15.13 -4.49 -20.59
C MET A 335 16.36 -5.36 -20.32
N ILE A 336 16.63 -5.65 -19.05
CA ILE A 336 17.56 -6.71 -18.68
C ILE A 336 16.87 -8.03 -19.00
N THR A 337 16.99 -8.47 -20.25
CA THR A 337 16.81 -9.87 -20.63
C THR A 337 18.07 -10.63 -20.21
N ASN A 338 18.01 -11.28 -19.05
CA ASN A 338 18.36 -12.69 -18.83
C ASN A 338 18.31 -13.05 -17.34
#